data_AF-A0A918XIL5-F1
#
_entry.id   AF-A0A918XIL5-F1
#
_cell.length_a   1.000
_cell.length_b   1.000
_cell.length_c   1.000
_cell.angle_alpha   90.00
_cell.angle_beta   90.00
_cell.angle_gamma   90.00
#
_symmetry.space_group_name_H-M   'P 1'
#
loop_
_entity.id
_entity.type
_entity.pdbx_description
1 polymer ?
#
loop_
_entity_poly.entity_id
_entity_poly.type
_entity_poly.pdbx_seq_one_letter_code
_entity_poly.pdbx_strand_id
1 'polypeptide(L)'
;MSAGMTVTEKDRVKQAVNELVLAELFLVQATIESATAIGDGLSALTDDTRVRKESVASVLARTADEALEPYTSRLKLYRELLAREPGNVTTPRLPG
;
A
#
# COMPACT_ATOMS: atom_id res chain seq x y z
N MET A 1 42.38 5.01 5.81
CA MET A 1 41.26 5.12 4.84
C MET A 1 39.98 4.76 5.54
N SER A 2 39.13 5.74 5.86
CA SER A 2 37.76 5.51 6.35
C SER A 2 36.95 6.76 6.01
N ALA A 3 36.19 6.69 4.93
CA ALA A 3 35.24 7.73 4.56
C ALA A 3 33.89 7.35 5.17
N GLY A 4 33.63 7.81 6.40
CA GLY A 4 32.31 7.79 7.00
C GLY A 4 31.41 8.77 6.25
N MET A 5 30.49 8.23 5.46
CA MET A 5 29.56 8.94 4.60
C MET A 5 28.63 9.84 5.44
N THR A 6 28.85 11.16 5.40
CA THR A 6 27.94 12.15 5.99
C THR A 6 26.70 12.23 5.12
N VAL A 7 25.61 11.56 5.53
CA VAL A 7 24.29 11.79 4.93
C VAL A 7 23.95 13.27 5.11
N THR A 8 23.87 14.01 4.01
CA THR A 8 23.59 15.46 4.08
C THR A 8 22.10 15.68 4.35
N GLU A 9 21.73 16.78 5.00
CA GLU A 9 20.33 17.14 5.24
C GLU A 9 19.50 17.15 3.94
N LYS A 10 20.14 17.57 2.84
CA LYS A 10 19.57 17.54 1.49
C LYS A 10 19.23 16.13 1.01
N ASP A 11 20.00 15.12 1.40
CA ASP A 11 19.74 13.72 1.04
C ASP A 11 18.56 13.15 1.84
N ARG A 12 18.42 13.54 3.10
CA ARG A 12 17.27 13.15 3.95
C ARG A 12 15.95 13.76 3.45
N VAL A 13 15.96 15.04 3.07
CA VAL A 13 14.76 15.69 2.51
C VAL A 13 14.36 15.04 1.19
N LYS A 14 15.32 14.73 0.30
CA LYS A 14 15.04 14.01 -0.94
C LYS A 14 14.43 12.63 -0.70
N GLN A 15 14.98 11.89 0.27
CA GLN A 15 14.45 10.59 0.67
C GLN A 15 13.01 10.70 1.17
N ALA A 16 12.73 11.62 2.11
CA ALA A 16 11.39 11.83 2.64
C ALA A 16 10.37 12.22 1.56
N VAL A 17 10.76 13.07 0.60
CA VAL A 17 9.90 13.43 -0.54
C VAL A 17 9.65 12.22 -1.44
N ASN A 18 10.67 11.39 -1.69
CA ASN A 18 10.51 10.17 -2.49
C ASN A 18 9.58 9.16 -1.80
N GLU A 19 9.72 8.97 -0.49
CA GLU A 19 8.85 8.13 0.33
C GLU A 19 7.41 8.64 0.34
N LEU A 20 7.20 9.95 0.39
CA LEU A 20 5.88 10.57 0.30
C LEU A 20 5.24 10.33 -1.07
N VAL A 21 5.97 10.58 -2.16
CA VAL A 21 5.47 10.35 -3.52
C VAL A 21 5.09 8.88 -3.71
N LEU A 22 5.90 7.95 -3.20
CA LEU A 22 5.60 6.53 -3.29
C LEU A 22 4.33 6.16 -2.49
N ALA A 23 4.15 6.71 -1.29
CA ALA A 23 2.95 6.50 -0.49
C ALA A 23 1.69 6.98 -1.22
N GLU A 24 1.74 8.17 -1.82
CA GLU A 24 0.63 8.76 -2.58
C GLU A 24 0.31 7.94 -3.83
N LEU A 25 1.32 7.48 -4.57
CA LEU A 25 1.10 6.62 -5.74
C LEU A 25 0.41 5.30 -5.36
N PHE A 26 0.82 4.68 -4.25
CA PHE A 26 0.14 3.51 -3.74
C PHE A 26 -1.31 3.82 -3.34
N LEU A 27 -1.56 4.94 -2.66
CA LEU A 27 -2.92 5.33 -2.27
C LEU A 27 -3.83 5.53 -3.50
N VAL A 28 -3.33 6.19 -4.54
CA VAL A 28 -4.06 6.39 -5.79
C VAL A 28 -4.37 5.05 -6.45
N GLN A 29 -3.40 4.13 -6.54
CA GLN A 29 -3.62 2.81 -7.11
C GLN A 29 -4.64 1.99 -6.30
N ALA A 30 -4.54 2.00 -4.98
CA ALA A 30 -5.51 1.35 -4.10
C ALA A 30 -6.93 1.84 -4.36
N THR A 31 -7.06 3.16 -4.55
CA THR A 31 -8.34 3.82 -4.79
C THR A 31 -8.94 3.46 -6.15
N ILE A 32 -8.11 3.38 -7.19
CA ILE A 32 -8.56 2.95 -8.52
C ILE A 32 -9.08 1.51 -8.45
N GLU A 33 -8.33 0.60 -7.85
CA GLU A 33 -8.73 -0.82 -7.73
C GLU A 33 -9.98 -0.98 -6.87
N SER A 34 -10.08 -0.24 -5.76
CA SER A 34 -11.27 -0.21 -4.91
C SER A 34 -12.51 0.25 -5.68
N ALA A 35 -12.39 1.32 -6.47
CA ALA A 35 -13.47 1.82 -7.31
C ALA A 35 -13.90 0.80 -8.38
N THR A 36 -12.95 0.08 -8.98
CA THR A 36 -13.25 -1.02 -9.90
C THR A 36 -14.01 -2.15 -9.21
N ALA A 37 -13.56 -2.62 -8.04
CA ALA A 37 -14.24 -3.67 -7.28
C ALA A 37 -15.69 -3.28 -6.91
N ILE A 38 -15.91 -2.02 -6.52
CA ILE A 38 -17.24 -1.48 -6.25
C ILE A 38 -18.11 -1.49 -7.52
N GLY A 39 -17.55 -1.05 -8.65
CA GLY A 39 -18.26 -1.05 -9.95
C GLY A 39 -18.65 -2.45 -10.42
N ASP A 40 -17.76 -3.43 -10.25
CA ASP A 40 -18.01 -4.83 -10.57
C ASP A 40 -19.07 -5.44 -9.64
N GLY A 41 -19.01 -5.11 -8.35
CA GLY A 41 -20.03 -5.47 -7.36
C GLY A 41 -21.41 -4.93 -7.70
N LEU A 42 -21.51 -3.65 -8.05
CA LEU A 42 -22.76 -3.03 -8.48
C LEU A 42 -23.31 -3.70 -9.75
N SER A 43 -22.44 -3.97 -10.72
CA SER A 43 -22.82 -4.66 -11.96
C SER A 43 -23.37 -6.06 -11.66
N ALA A 44 -22.76 -6.80 -10.73
CA ALA A 44 -23.23 -8.12 -10.30
C ALA A 44 -24.58 -8.07 -9.58
N LEU A 45 -24.87 -7.01 -8.81
CA LEU A 45 -26.17 -6.80 -8.16
C LEU A 45 -27.29 -6.43 -9.15
N THR A 46 -26.95 -5.82 -10.28
CA THR A 46 -27.91 -5.48 -11.34
C THR A 46 -28.09 -6.58 -12.38
N ASP A 47 -27.21 -7.58 -12.39
CA ASP A 47 -27.30 -8.75 -13.28
C ASP A 47 -28.26 -9.80 -12.69
N ASP A 48 -29.50 -9.76 -13.16
CA ASP A 48 -30.59 -10.69 -12.80
C ASP A 48 -30.22 -12.18 -12.93
N THR A 49 -29.23 -12.54 -13.75
CA THR A 49 -28.78 -13.93 -13.89
C THR A 49 -27.81 -14.36 -12.80
N ARG A 50 -27.03 -13.42 -12.27
CA ARG A 50 -26.07 -13.63 -11.17
C ARG A 50 -26.75 -13.56 -9.81
N VAL A 51 -27.68 -12.62 -9.61
CA VAL A 51 -28.46 -12.48 -8.37
C VAL A 51 -29.27 -13.75 -8.05
N ARG A 52 -29.68 -14.53 -9.06
CA ARG A 52 -30.36 -15.82 -8.85
C ARG A 52 -29.43 -16.94 -8.38
N LYS A 53 -28.12 -16.80 -8.61
CA LYS A 53 -27.10 -17.81 -8.25
C LYS A 53 -26.39 -17.48 -6.95
N GLU A 54 -26.27 -16.20 -6.63
CA GLU A 54 -25.53 -15.70 -5.47
C GLU A 54 -26.42 -14.74 -4.66
N SER A 55 -26.42 -14.90 -3.33
CA SER A 55 -27.19 -13.99 -2.47
C SER A 55 -26.62 -12.57 -2.52
N VAL A 56 -27.49 -11.56 -2.42
CA VAL A 56 -27.10 -10.15 -2.34
C VAL A 56 -26.06 -9.91 -1.24
N ALA A 57 -26.24 -10.56 -0.08
CA ALA A 57 -25.29 -10.45 1.04
C ALA A 57 -23.89 -10.99 0.68
N SER A 58 -23.81 -12.07 -0.10
CA SER A 58 -22.54 -12.63 -0.58
C SER A 58 -21.83 -11.68 -1.54
N VAL A 59 -22.57 -11.10 -2.49
CA VAL A 59 -22.03 -10.10 -3.43
C VAL A 59 -21.48 -8.89 -2.67
N LEU A 60 -22.25 -8.36 -1.71
CA LEU A 60 -21.82 -7.22 -0.90
C LEU A 60 -20.59 -7.53 -0.03
N ALA A 61 -20.55 -8.70 0.60
CA ALA A 61 -19.41 -9.11 1.41
C ALA A 61 -18.14 -9.23 0.57
N ARG A 62 -18.22 -9.92 -0.59
CA ARG A 62 -17.11 -10.03 -1.53
C ARG A 62 -16.64 -8.66 -2.02
N THR A 63 -17.56 -7.80 -2.45
CA THR A 63 -17.22 -6.46 -2.92
C THR A 63 -16.55 -5.62 -1.83
N ALA A 64 -17.00 -5.72 -0.58
CA ALA A 64 -16.34 -5.03 0.52
C ALA A 64 -14.91 -5.53 0.76
N ASP A 65 -14.69 -6.85 0.74
CA ASP A 65 -13.36 -7.44 0.90
C ASP A 65 -12.42 -7.01 -0.24
N GLU A 66 -12.88 -7.12 -1.49
CA GLU A 66 -12.13 -6.72 -2.68
C GLU A 66 -11.85 -5.21 -2.73
N ALA A 67 -12.77 -4.38 -2.22
CA ALA A 67 -12.58 -2.94 -2.18
C ALA A 67 -11.56 -2.49 -1.10
N LEU A 68 -11.40 -3.27 -0.03
CA LEU A 68 -10.50 -2.96 1.09
C LEU A 68 -9.10 -3.58 0.96
N GLU A 69 -9.01 -4.75 0.33
CA GLU A 69 -7.75 -5.49 0.12
C GLU A 69 -6.63 -4.60 -0.47
N PRO A 70 -6.86 -3.80 -1.53
CA PRO A 70 -5.84 -2.96 -2.16
C PRO A 70 -5.13 -1.99 -1.20
N TYR A 71 -5.85 -1.46 -0.21
CA TYR A 71 -5.29 -0.54 0.78
C TYR A 71 -4.40 -1.26 1.80
N THR A 72 -4.85 -2.42 2.26
CA THR A 72 -4.11 -3.19 3.27
C THR A 72 -2.83 -3.79 2.69
N SER A 73 -2.88 -4.32 1.47
CA SER A 73 -1.74 -4.92 0.79
C SER A 73 -0.66 -3.87 0.47
N ARG A 74 -1.07 -2.71 -0.02
CA ARG A 74 -0.15 -1.60 -0.33
C ARG A 74 0.47 -0.96 0.91
N LEU A 75 -0.30 -0.80 1.99
CA LEU A 75 0.26 -0.33 3.26
C LEU A 75 1.33 -1.28 3.78
N LYS A 76 1.10 -2.59 3.68
CA LYS A 76 2.09 -3.60 4.06
C LYS A 76 3.34 -3.51 3.19
N LEU A 77 3.18 -3.45 1.87
CA LEU A 77 4.30 -3.31 0.93
C LEU A 77 5.11 -2.04 1.19
N TYR A 78 4.44 -0.91 1.40
CA TYR A 78 5.10 0.37 1.70
C TYR A 78 5.95 0.27 2.97
N ARG A 79 5.43 -0.33 4.05
CA ARG A 79 6.19 -0.59 5.28
C ARG A 79 7.39 -1.51 5.06
N GLU A 80 7.24 -2.55 4.23
CA GLU A 80 8.35 -3.43 3.87
C GLU A 80 9.45 -2.71 3.08
N LEU A 81 9.08 -1.78 2.19
CA LEU A 81 10.04 -0.98 1.44
C LEU A 81 10.82 -0.02 2.35
N LEU A 82 10.15 0.67 3.28
CA LEU A 82 10.80 1.52 4.28
C LEU A 82 11.76 0.72 5.17
N ALA A 83 11.40 -0.50 5.54
CA ALA A 83 12.25 -1.37 6.36
C ALA A 83 13.48 -1.92 5.60
N ARG A 84 13.44 -1.94 4.26
CA ARG A 84 14.52 -2.46 3.39
C ARG A 84 15.55 -1.41 3.00
N GLU A 85 15.32 -0.13 3.24
CA GLU A 85 16.34 0.90 2.98
C GLU A 85 17.49 0.81 4.00
N PRO A 86 18.73 0.50 3.58
CA PRO A 86 19.88 0.41 4.46
C PRO A 86 20.35 1.82 4.84
N GLY A 87 19.71 2.39 5.86
CA GLY A 87 20.08 3.70 6.42
C GLY A 87 19.85 3.86 7.93
N ASN A 88 19.11 2.94 8.58
CA ASN A 88 18.68 3.11 9.98
C ASN A 88 19.17 2.02 10.95
N VAL A 89 20.20 1.23 10.59
CA VAL A 89 20.87 0.35 11.57
C VAL A 89 21.87 1.18 12.35
N THR A 90 21.41 1.84 13.41
CA THR A 90 22.29 2.27 14.50
C THR A 90 22.85 1.00 15.13
N THR A 91 23.99 0.54 14.66
CA THR A 91 24.75 -0.51 15.35
C THR A 91 25.06 0.01 16.76
N PRO A 92 24.68 -0.69 17.84
CA PRO A 92 25.17 -0.34 19.15
C PRO A 92 26.69 -0.53 19.12
N ARG A 93 27.46 0.56 19.24
CA ARG A 93 28.87 0.44 19.58
C ARG A 93 28.94 -0.13 20.99
N LEU A 94 29.25 -1.42 21.10
CA LEU A 94 29.70 -2.00 22.36
C LEU A 94 30.99 -1.26 22.77
N PRO A 95 31.09 -0.75 24.01
CA PRO A 95 32.32 -0.17 24.50
C PRO A 95 33.30 -1.26 24.95
N GLY A 96 34.54 -1.15 24.50
CA GLY A 96 35.73 -1.76 25.13
C GLY A 96 35.95 -3.23 24.83
#